data_AF-A0AB34SPS7-F1
#
_entry.id   AF-A0AB34SPS7-F1
#
_cell.length_a   1.000
_cell.length_b   1.000
_cell.length_c   1.000
_cell.angle_alpha   90.00
_cell.angle_beta   90.00
_cell.angle_gamma   90.00
#
_symmetry.space_group_name_H-M   'P 1'
#
loop_
_entity.id
_entity.type
_entity.pdbx_description
1 polymer ?
#
loop_
_entity_poly.entity_id
_entity_poly.type
_entity_poly.pdbx_seq_one_letter_code
_entity_poly.pdbx_strand_id
1 'polypeptide(L)'
;GKQWSGARALEALLTVSGELRGPPLQLDTGQLLKIAKRGGVTAVEAVHAWRNALTGAPLNLTPDQVVAIASNIGGKQALETVQLLLPVLCEQHGLTPDQVVAIASNGGGKQALETVQRLLPVLCKDHGLTPAQVVAIANHDGGKQALETVQRLLPVLCKDHGLTPAQVVAIASNGGGKQALETVEQLLPVLCKDHGLTPDQVVAIANHDGGKPALETVQRLLPVLCQELGLTPDQVVAIASNNGGKQALETVQRLLPVLCEQHGLTPDQVVAIASNGGKQALETVQRLLPVLCQELGLTPAQVVAIASNIGGKQALETVQRLLPVLCEQHGLTPEQVVAIASHDG
;
A
#
# COMPACT_ATOMS: atom_id res chain seq x y z
N GLY A 1 -17.97 -23.66 -2.15
CA GLY A 1 -16.91 -24.58 -1.67
C GLY A 1 -15.70 -24.65 -2.59
N LYS A 2 -14.97 -23.56 -2.87
CA LYS A 2 -13.70 -23.59 -3.65
C LYS A 2 -12.44 -23.48 -2.75
N GLN A 3 -12.55 -23.73 -1.45
CA GLN A 3 -11.49 -23.55 -0.44
C GLN A 3 -11.22 -24.87 0.27
N TRP A 4 -10.05 -25.03 0.89
CA TRP A 4 -9.56 -26.26 1.55
C TRP A 4 -10.61 -26.88 2.50
N SER A 5 -11.37 -26.06 3.24
CA SER A 5 -12.45 -26.52 4.13
C SER A 5 -13.87 -26.16 3.64
N GLY A 6 -14.06 -25.94 2.34
CA GLY A 6 -15.21 -25.20 1.81
C GLY A 6 -16.59 -25.81 2.07
N ALA A 7 -16.73 -27.14 2.11
CA ALA A 7 -17.99 -27.81 2.43
C ALA A 7 -18.25 -27.78 3.95
N ARG A 8 -17.26 -28.17 4.74
CA ARG A 8 -17.33 -28.17 6.22
C ARG A 8 -17.60 -26.79 6.82
N ALA A 9 -17.05 -25.73 6.22
CA ALA A 9 -17.32 -24.37 6.66
C ALA A 9 -18.78 -23.95 6.42
N LEU A 10 -19.40 -24.44 5.34
CA LEU A 10 -20.83 -24.20 5.08
C LEU A 10 -21.71 -24.99 6.06
N GLU A 11 -21.35 -26.24 6.34
CA GLU A 11 -22.03 -27.06 7.35
C GLU A 11 -21.98 -26.40 8.73
N ALA A 12 -20.79 -25.95 9.16
CA ALA A 12 -20.65 -25.23 10.43
C ALA A 12 -21.51 -23.96 10.46
N LEU A 13 -21.56 -23.18 9.37
CA LEU A 13 -22.44 -22.02 9.28
C LEU A 13 -23.92 -22.39 9.41
N LEU A 14 -24.38 -23.51 8.82
CA LEU A 14 -25.76 -23.96 9.00
C LEU A 14 -26.07 -24.23 10.48
N THR A 15 -25.12 -24.80 11.22
CA THR A 15 -25.27 -25.09 12.65
C THR A 15 -25.27 -23.82 13.51
N VAL A 16 -24.34 -22.89 13.29
CA VAL A 16 -24.08 -21.80 14.25
C VAL A 16 -24.60 -20.42 13.84
N SER A 17 -25.01 -20.23 12.58
CA SER A 17 -25.36 -18.89 12.08
C SER A 17 -26.59 -18.26 12.73
N GLY A 18 -27.52 -19.06 13.26
CA GLY A 18 -28.65 -18.55 14.04
C GLY A 18 -28.19 -17.84 15.31
N GLU A 19 -27.28 -18.47 16.06
CA GLU A 19 -26.73 -17.89 17.28
C GLU A 19 -25.79 -16.71 17.00
N LEU A 20 -24.97 -16.79 15.95
CA LEU A 20 -24.07 -15.70 15.57
C LEU A 20 -24.79 -14.44 15.07
N ARG A 21 -26.03 -14.57 14.57
CA ARG A 21 -26.92 -13.44 14.25
C ARG A 21 -27.55 -12.80 15.48
N GLY A 22 -27.57 -13.51 16.61
CA GLY A 22 -28.01 -12.99 17.89
C GLY A 22 -26.88 -12.25 18.64
N PRO A 23 -27.19 -11.70 19.82
CA PRO A 23 -26.18 -11.13 20.70
C PRO A 23 -25.13 -12.18 21.13
N PRO A 24 -23.87 -11.76 21.37
CA PRO A 24 -23.39 -10.38 21.38
C PRO A 24 -22.90 -9.86 20.01
N LEU A 25 -22.70 -10.75 19.03
CA LEU A 25 -22.00 -10.40 17.79
C LEU A 25 -22.91 -9.83 16.69
N GLN A 26 -24.17 -10.30 16.59
CA GLN A 26 -25.15 -9.79 15.62
C GLN A 26 -24.64 -9.76 14.18
N LEU A 27 -23.93 -10.82 13.77
CA LEU A 27 -23.25 -10.86 12.48
C LEU A 27 -24.23 -10.94 11.31
N ASP A 28 -24.00 -10.14 10.28
CA ASP A 28 -24.73 -10.24 9.03
C ASP A 28 -24.26 -11.42 8.15
N THR A 29 -25.03 -11.73 7.11
CA THR A 29 -24.71 -12.83 6.19
C THR A 29 -23.39 -12.60 5.45
N GLY A 30 -23.05 -11.35 5.10
CA GLY A 30 -21.78 -11.00 4.47
C GLY A 30 -20.58 -11.26 5.38
N GLN A 31 -20.66 -10.88 6.65
CA GLN A 31 -19.63 -11.13 7.67
C GLN A 31 -19.44 -12.64 7.91
N LEU A 32 -20.54 -13.40 8.07
CA LEU A 32 -20.50 -14.86 8.22
C LEU A 32 -19.82 -15.54 7.02
N LEU A 33 -20.20 -15.14 5.80
CA LEU A 33 -19.59 -15.64 4.57
C LEU A 33 -18.11 -15.26 4.47
N LYS A 34 -17.72 -14.06 4.91
CA LYS A 34 -16.33 -13.59 4.91
C LYS A 34 -15.46 -14.45 5.83
N ILE A 35 -15.92 -14.71 7.07
CA ILE A 35 -15.23 -15.58 8.03
C ILE A 35 -15.08 -16.98 7.46
N ALA A 36 -16.17 -17.60 7.01
CA ALA A 36 -16.13 -18.96 6.48
C ALA A 36 -15.26 -19.09 5.21
N LYS A 37 -15.30 -18.08 4.33
CA LYS A 37 -14.53 -18.08 3.08
C LYS A 37 -13.02 -17.91 3.31
N ARG A 38 -12.61 -17.06 4.26
CA ARG A 38 -11.19 -16.71 4.47
C ARG A 38 -10.55 -17.44 5.65
N GLY A 39 -11.26 -17.58 6.76
CA GLY A 39 -10.80 -18.25 7.97
C GLY A 39 -11.13 -19.74 8.04
N GLY A 40 -12.09 -20.20 7.23
CA GLY A 40 -12.49 -21.60 7.18
C GLY A 40 -13.31 -22.06 8.39
N VAL A 41 -13.49 -23.38 8.52
CA VAL A 41 -14.36 -23.98 9.55
C VAL A 41 -13.91 -23.67 10.97
N THR A 42 -12.59 -23.70 11.22
CA THR A 42 -12.02 -23.47 12.55
C THR A 42 -12.22 -22.04 13.03
N ALA A 43 -12.24 -21.06 12.12
CA ALA A 43 -12.54 -19.67 12.47
C ALA A 43 -14.03 -19.49 12.81
N VAL A 44 -14.94 -20.11 12.04
CA VAL A 44 -16.38 -20.07 12.32
C VAL A 44 -16.69 -20.65 13.71
N GLU A 45 -16.15 -21.84 14.00
CA GLU A 45 -16.31 -22.50 15.30
C GLU A 45 -15.71 -21.67 16.44
N ALA A 46 -14.53 -21.06 16.23
CA ALA A 46 -13.87 -20.23 17.23
C ALA A 46 -14.67 -18.96 17.55
N VAL A 47 -15.19 -18.26 16.54
CA VAL A 47 -16.05 -17.07 16.72
C VAL A 47 -17.32 -17.44 17.48
N HIS A 48 -17.93 -18.58 17.16
CA HIS A 48 -19.11 -19.07 17.89
C HIS A 48 -18.80 -19.44 19.33
N ALA A 49 -17.74 -20.22 19.56
CA ALA A 49 -17.35 -20.70 20.88
C ALA A 49 -16.91 -19.57 21.81
N TRP A 50 -16.23 -18.55 21.29
CA TRP A 50 -15.64 -17.47 22.09
C TRP A 50 -16.44 -16.16 22.01
N ARG A 51 -17.64 -16.15 21.43
CA ARG A 51 -18.44 -14.92 21.21
C ARG A 51 -18.53 -14.02 22.44
N ASN A 52 -18.82 -14.60 23.60
CA ASN A 52 -19.00 -13.84 24.86
C ASN A 52 -17.66 -13.38 25.44
N ALA A 53 -16.60 -14.20 25.31
CA ALA A 53 -15.28 -13.86 25.81
C ALA A 53 -14.64 -12.74 24.99
N LEU A 54 -14.79 -12.77 23.66
CA LEU A 54 -14.24 -11.78 22.75
C LEU A 54 -14.87 -10.39 22.95
N THR A 55 -16.19 -10.33 23.18
CA THR A 55 -16.92 -9.07 23.37
C THR A 55 -17.00 -8.62 24.83
N GLY A 56 -16.59 -9.46 25.78
CA GLY A 56 -16.60 -9.17 27.21
C GLY A 56 -15.27 -8.62 27.70
N ALA A 57 -15.25 -8.12 28.94
CA ALA A 57 -14.01 -7.72 29.60
C ALA A 57 -13.04 -8.92 29.76
N PRO A 58 -11.72 -8.71 29.62
CA PRO A 58 -11.04 -7.44 29.39
C PRO A 58 -10.95 -7.01 27.92
N LEU A 59 -11.38 -7.84 26.98
CA LEU A 59 -11.10 -7.66 25.54
C LEU A 59 -12.00 -6.63 24.86
N ASN A 60 -13.30 -6.66 25.18
CA ASN A 60 -14.31 -5.73 24.68
C ASN A 60 -14.25 -5.50 23.15
N LEU A 61 -13.96 -6.55 22.38
CA LEU A 61 -13.84 -6.43 20.93
C LEU A 61 -15.21 -6.15 20.31
N THR A 62 -15.24 -5.27 19.32
CA THR A 62 -16.44 -5.06 18.51
C THR A 62 -16.66 -6.26 17.58
N PRO A 63 -17.90 -6.50 17.13
CA PRO A 63 -18.17 -7.53 16.12
C PRO A 63 -17.31 -7.38 14.86
N ASP A 64 -17.08 -6.14 14.40
CA ASP A 64 -16.25 -5.88 13.23
C ASP A 64 -14.78 -6.24 13.45
N GLN A 65 -14.24 -5.97 14.64
CA GLN A 65 -12.88 -6.38 15.01
C GLN A 65 -12.75 -7.92 15.05
N VAL A 66 -13.74 -8.61 15.64
CA VAL A 66 -13.78 -10.08 15.63
C VAL A 66 -13.82 -10.62 14.20
N VAL A 67 -14.66 -10.04 13.33
CA VAL A 67 -14.74 -10.42 11.92
C VAL A 67 -13.42 -10.17 11.21
N ALA A 68 -12.76 -9.03 11.44
CA ALA A 68 -11.48 -8.69 10.81
C ALA A 68 -10.38 -9.71 11.16
N ILE A 69 -10.23 -10.05 12.44
CA ILE A 69 -9.25 -11.05 12.90
C ILE A 69 -9.58 -12.45 12.36
N ALA A 70 -10.85 -12.85 12.45
CA ALA A 70 -11.29 -14.20 12.06
C ALA A 70 -11.23 -14.45 10.54
N SER A 71 -11.32 -13.40 9.73
CA SER A 71 -11.41 -13.48 8.27
C SER A 71 -10.05 -13.60 7.56
N ASN A 72 -9.13 -14.38 8.14
CA ASN A 72 -7.79 -14.61 7.61
C ASN A 72 -7.36 -16.08 7.78
N ILE A 73 -6.38 -16.51 6.98
CA ILE A 73 -5.74 -17.81 7.18
C ILE A 73 -5.13 -17.85 8.58
N GLY A 74 -5.54 -18.85 9.38
CA GLY A 74 -5.16 -18.93 10.79
C GLY A 74 -5.99 -18.04 11.72
N GLY A 75 -7.15 -17.53 11.29
CA GLY A 75 -8.02 -16.63 12.07
C GLY A 75 -8.38 -17.15 13.46
N LYS A 76 -8.62 -18.46 13.63
CA LYS A 76 -8.77 -19.09 14.97
C LYS A 76 -7.57 -18.82 15.87
N GLN A 77 -6.36 -19.04 15.34
CA GLN A 77 -5.12 -18.87 16.09
C GLN A 77 -4.87 -17.39 16.42
N ALA A 78 -5.22 -16.49 15.50
CA ALA A 78 -5.15 -15.06 15.77
C ALA A 78 -6.12 -14.64 16.89
N LEU A 79 -7.38 -15.09 16.87
CA LEU A 79 -8.35 -14.83 17.94
C LEU A 79 -7.90 -15.37 19.30
N GLU A 80 -7.34 -16.58 19.34
CA GLU A 80 -6.77 -17.19 20.55
C GLU A 80 -5.61 -16.33 21.10
N THR A 81 -4.76 -15.85 20.21
CA THR A 81 -3.59 -15.03 20.57
C THR A 81 -4.02 -13.63 21.03
N VAL A 82 -5.06 -13.04 20.43
CA VAL A 82 -5.62 -11.76 20.89
C VAL A 82 -6.18 -11.90 22.31
N GLN A 83 -6.89 -12.99 22.62
CA GLN A 83 -7.38 -13.24 23.98
C GLN A 83 -6.24 -13.26 25.00
N LEU A 84 -5.11 -13.86 24.64
CA LEU A 84 -3.95 -13.98 25.51
C LEU A 84 -3.14 -12.68 25.61
N LEU A 85 -2.85 -12.05 24.47
CA LEU A 85 -1.85 -10.99 24.36
C LEU A 85 -2.43 -9.58 24.37
N LEU A 86 -3.71 -9.37 24.07
CA LEU A 86 -4.28 -8.01 24.10
C LEU A 86 -4.10 -7.35 25.47
N PRO A 87 -4.47 -7.96 26.61
CA PRO A 87 -4.27 -7.32 27.91
C PRO A 87 -2.78 -7.08 28.20
N VAL A 88 -1.93 -8.05 27.88
CA VAL A 88 -0.49 -7.98 28.13
C VAL A 88 0.17 -6.85 27.32
N LEU A 89 -0.13 -6.75 26.03
CA LEU A 89 0.43 -5.73 25.14
C LEU A 89 -0.08 -4.32 25.52
N CYS A 90 -1.34 -4.21 25.93
CA CYS A 90 -1.89 -2.94 26.41
C CYS A 90 -1.25 -2.50 27.73
N GLU A 91 -1.18 -3.38 28.72
CA GLU A 91 -0.69 -3.07 30.07
C GLU A 91 0.83 -2.86 30.10
N GLN A 92 1.60 -3.70 29.42
CA GLN A 92 3.07 -3.70 29.52
C GLN A 92 3.75 -2.84 28.46
N HIS A 93 3.09 -2.60 27.32
CA HIS A 93 3.70 -1.88 26.20
C HIS A 93 2.90 -0.65 25.74
N GLY A 94 1.79 -0.34 26.42
CA GLY A 94 0.97 0.83 26.13
C GLY A 94 0.32 0.80 24.74
N LEU A 95 0.17 -0.38 24.15
CA LEU A 95 -0.57 -0.51 22.89
C LEU A 95 -2.06 -0.29 23.14
N THR A 96 -2.76 0.23 22.14
CA THR A 96 -4.22 0.30 22.20
C THR A 96 -4.84 -1.02 21.72
N PRO A 97 -6.06 -1.37 22.17
CA PRO A 97 -6.79 -2.51 21.61
C PRO A 97 -6.88 -2.46 20.09
N ASP A 98 -7.10 -1.29 19.49
CA ASP A 98 -7.15 -1.11 18.04
C ASP A 98 -5.82 -1.44 17.35
N GLN A 99 -4.67 -1.09 17.96
CA GLN A 99 -3.36 -1.47 17.43
C GLN A 99 -3.15 -2.98 17.46
N VAL A 100 -3.55 -3.64 18.55
CA VAL A 100 -3.49 -5.12 18.65
C VAL A 100 -4.38 -5.77 17.60
N VAL A 101 -5.60 -5.27 17.41
CA VAL A 101 -6.53 -5.76 16.39
C VAL A 101 -5.97 -5.54 14.99
N ALA A 102 -5.38 -4.38 14.70
CA ALA A 102 -4.79 -4.09 13.40
C ALA A 102 -3.69 -5.11 13.06
N ILE A 103 -2.75 -5.37 13.98
CA ILE A 103 -1.70 -6.39 13.82
C ILE A 103 -2.31 -7.78 13.59
N ALA A 104 -3.34 -8.14 14.36
CA ALA A 104 -3.98 -9.45 14.31
C ALA A 104 -4.84 -9.69 13.06
N SER A 105 -5.26 -8.63 12.37
CA SER A 105 -6.20 -8.66 11.24
C SER A 105 -5.54 -8.93 9.88
N ASN A 106 -4.28 -9.35 9.89
CA ASN A 106 -3.52 -9.73 8.70
C ASN A 106 -3.26 -11.26 8.65
N GLY A 107 -2.82 -11.75 7.50
CA GLY A 107 -2.39 -13.15 7.35
C GLY A 107 -1.27 -13.50 8.35
N GLY A 108 -1.50 -14.52 9.19
CA GLY A 108 -0.53 -14.90 10.22
C GLY A 108 -0.54 -14.02 11.48
N GLY A 109 -1.65 -13.34 11.80
CA GLY A 109 -1.79 -12.44 12.95
C GLY A 109 -1.27 -12.96 14.29
N LYS A 110 -1.43 -14.27 14.60
CA LYS A 110 -0.80 -14.91 15.78
C LYS A 110 0.72 -14.65 15.83
N GLN A 111 1.39 -14.96 14.73
CA GLN A 111 2.83 -14.86 14.62
C GLN A 111 3.30 -13.40 14.67
N ALA A 112 2.51 -12.47 14.12
CA ALA A 112 2.79 -11.04 14.21
C ALA A 112 2.70 -10.55 15.66
N LEU A 113 1.64 -10.89 16.39
CA LEU A 113 1.47 -10.51 17.80
C LEU A 113 2.56 -11.08 18.72
N GLU A 114 2.88 -12.37 18.60
CA GLU A 114 3.97 -13.00 19.36
C GLU A 114 5.32 -12.30 19.06
N THR A 115 5.53 -11.86 17.82
CA THR A 115 6.74 -11.16 17.43
C THR A 115 6.78 -9.74 17.97
N VAL A 116 5.65 -9.02 17.98
CA VAL A 116 5.54 -7.70 18.62
C VAL A 116 5.85 -7.80 20.10
N GLN A 117 5.24 -8.76 20.82
CA GLN A 117 5.53 -8.97 22.24
C GLN A 117 7.03 -9.20 22.49
N ARG A 118 7.67 -10.02 21.65
CA ARG A 118 9.09 -10.36 21.80
C ARG A 118 10.02 -9.22 21.41
N LEU A 119 9.74 -8.51 20.32
CA LEU A 119 10.68 -7.58 19.69
C LEU A 119 10.42 -6.12 20.04
N LEU A 120 9.21 -5.73 20.45
CA LEU A 120 8.92 -4.35 20.83
C LEU A 120 9.90 -3.83 21.89
N PRO A 121 10.16 -4.53 23.02
CA PRO A 121 11.09 -4.04 24.02
C PRO A 121 12.53 -3.91 23.49
N VAL A 122 12.95 -4.84 22.63
CA VAL A 122 14.29 -4.87 22.03
C VAL A 122 14.46 -3.70 21.07
N LEU A 123 13.54 -3.52 20.13
CA LEU A 123 13.59 -2.46 19.12
C LEU A 123 13.48 -1.07 19.75
N CYS A 124 12.66 -0.91 20.80
CA CYS A 124 12.56 0.35 21.54
C CYS A 124 13.85 0.68 22.30
N LYS A 125 14.42 -0.31 23.02
CA LYS A 125 15.59 -0.09 23.86
C LYS A 125 16.87 0.07 23.05
N ASP A 126 17.10 -0.79 22.07
CA ASP A 126 18.39 -0.90 21.37
C ASP A 126 18.46 0.00 20.14
N HIS A 127 17.30 0.40 19.57
CA HIS A 127 17.24 1.19 18.33
C HIS A 127 16.40 2.45 18.44
N GLY A 128 15.84 2.75 19.63
CA GLY A 128 15.08 3.97 19.87
C GLY A 128 13.75 4.04 19.10
N LEU A 129 13.23 2.91 18.62
CA LEU A 129 11.92 2.91 17.95
C LEU A 129 10.80 3.18 18.95
N THR A 130 9.72 3.80 18.49
CA THR A 130 8.51 3.97 19.31
C THR A 130 7.60 2.75 19.17
N PRO A 131 6.75 2.44 20.16
CA PRO A 131 5.72 1.41 20.03
C PRO A 131 4.85 1.59 18.78
N ALA A 132 4.52 2.84 18.42
CA ALA A 132 3.77 3.16 17.21
C ALA A 132 4.49 2.76 15.91
N GLN A 133 5.82 2.94 15.85
CA GLN A 133 6.63 2.49 14.72
C GLN A 133 6.67 0.95 14.62
N VAL A 134 6.81 0.26 15.75
CA VAL A 134 6.74 -1.22 15.78
C VAL A 134 5.38 -1.73 15.31
N VAL A 135 4.30 -1.09 15.75
CA VAL A 135 2.94 -1.39 15.26
C VAL A 135 2.82 -1.14 13.75
N ALA A 136 3.32 -0.02 13.24
CA ALA A 136 3.28 0.30 11.82
C ALA A 136 3.99 -0.77 10.96
N ILE A 137 5.16 -1.26 11.39
CA ILE A 137 5.87 -2.36 10.71
C ILE A 137 5.08 -3.67 10.77
N ALA A 138 4.45 -3.97 11.91
CA ALA A 138 3.74 -5.22 12.14
C ALA A 138 2.35 -5.28 11.47
N ASN A 139 1.75 -4.13 11.15
CA ASN A 139 0.39 -4.00 10.64
C ASN A 139 0.28 -4.22 9.12
N HIS A 140 0.93 -5.25 8.61
CA HIS A 140 0.85 -5.66 7.21
C HIS A 140 0.92 -7.18 7.08
N ASP A 141 0.50 -7.72 5.94
CA ASP A 141 0.77 -9.11 5.61
C ASP A 141 2.28 -9.39 5.67
N GLY A 142 2.66 -10.39 6.47
CA GLY A 142 4.07 -10.69 6.74
C GLY A 142 4.73 -9.79 7.81
N GLY A 143 3.97 -9.05 8.62
CA GLY A 143 4.51 -8.14 9.66
C GLY A 143 5.53 -8.77 10.62
N LYS A 144 5.38 -10.06 10.98
CA LYS A 144 6.43 -10.80 11.71
C LYS A 144 7.78 -10.74 10.98
N GLN A 145 7.77 -11.06 9.70
CA GLN A 145 8.98 -11.13 8.89
C GLN A 145 9.59 -9.74 8.69
N ALA A 146 8.77 -8.71 8.56
CA ALA A 146 9.22 -7.32 8.53
C ALA A 146 9.93 -6.93 9.83
N LEU A 147 9.34 -7.20 11.00
CA LEU A 147 9.97 -6.92 12.30
C LEU A 147 11.29 -7.65 12.51
N GLU A 148 11.35 -8.95 12.21
CA GLU A 148 12.59 -9.75 12.31
C GLU A 148 13.68 -9.20 11.37
N THR A 149 13.28 -8.71 10.19
CA THR A 149 14.20 -8.11 9.23
C THR A 149 14.69 -6.73 9.68
N VAL A 150 13.81 -5.89 10.27
CA VAL A 150 14.20 -4.62 10.89
C VAL A 150 15.22 -4.87 12.00
N GLN A 151 14.96 -5.80 12.90
CA GLN A 151 15.92 -6.14 13.96
C GLN A 151 17.29 -6.54 13.40
N ARG A 152 17.31 -7.33 12.32
CA ARG A 152 18.54 -7.83 11.69
C ARG A 152 19.28 -6.74 10.91
N LEU A 153 18.57 -5.94 10.12
CA LEU A 153 19.15 -5.05 9.11
C LEU A 153 19.29 -3.61 9.58
N LEU A 154 18.52 -3.14 10.56
CA LEU A 154 18.62 -1.76 11.04
C LEU A 154 20.08 -1.40 11.43
N PRO A 155 20.81 -2.20 12.24
CA PRO A 155 22.19 -1.87 12.58
C PRO A 155 23.12 -1.80 11.37
N VAL A 156 22.94 -2.69 10.39
CA VAL A 156 23.76 -2.77 9.17
C VAL A 156 23.50 -1.54 8.29
N LEU A 157 22.22 -1.27 7.99
CA LEU A 157 21.81 -0.14 7.14
C LEU A 157 22.22 1.22 7.77
N CYS A 158 22.11 1.36 9.08
CA CYS A 158 22.54 2.58 9.76
C CYS A 158 24.06 2.75 9.72
N LYS A 159 24.82 1.70 10.01
CA LYS A 159 26.27 1.77 10.12
C LYS A 159 26.97 1.90 8.76
N ASP A 160 26.54 1.10 7.80
CA ASP A 160 27.26 0.93 6.53
C ASP A 160 26.74 1.88 5.44
N HIS A 161 25.50 2.38 5.58
CA HIS A 161 24.85 3.22 4.56
C HIS A 161 24.33 4.56 5.12
N GLY A 162 24.51 4.82 6.42
CA GLY A 162 24.10 6.08 7.04
C GLY A 162 22.59 6.28 7.12
N LEU A 163 21.78 5.22 6.92
CA LEU A 163 20.33 5.35 7.06
C LEU A 163 19.95 5.63 8.51
N THR A 164 18.86 6.35 8.71
CA THR A 164 18.30 6.58 10.03
C THR A 164 17.30 5.47 10.40
N PRO A 165 17.08 5.20 11.70
CA PRO A 165 16.01 4.30 12.13
C PRO A 165 14.64 4.67 11.55
N ALA A 166 14.35 5.97 11.39
CA ALA A 166 13.11 6.44 10.79
C ALA A 166 12.97 6.04 9.31
N GLN A 167 14.04 6.09 8.53
CA GLN A 167 14.05 5.64 7.13
C GLN A 167 13.84 4.12 7.03
N VAL A 168 14.49 3.35 7.90
CA VAL A 168 14.30 1.88 7.97
C VAL A 168 12.85 1.53 8.32
N VAL A 169 12.26 2.24 9.29
CA VAL A 169 10.84 2.07 9.64
C VAL A 169 9.95 2.38 8.44
N ALA A 170 10.18 3.50 7.76
CA ALA A 170 9.37 3.92 6.62
C ALA A 170 9.34 2.81 5.53
N ILE A 171 10.52 2.30 5.14
CA ILE A 171 10.62 1.20 4.17
C ILE A 171 9.87 -0.06 4.64
N ALA A 172 9.99 -0.40 5.92
CA ALA A 172 9.42 -1.62 6.50
C ALA A 172 7.89 -1.54 6.74
N SER A 173 7.33 -0.34 6.88
CA SER A 173 5.90 -0.09 7.13
C SER A 173 5.04 -0.08 5.86
N ASN A 174 5.34 -0.98 4.92
CA ASN A 174 4.60 -1.17 3.67
C ASN A 174 4.36 -2.66 3.41
N GLY A 175 3.42 -2.97 2.51
CA GLY A 175 3.23 -4.33 1.99
C GLY A 175 4.53 -4.86 1.36
N GLY A 176 5.08 -5.93 1.92
CA GLY A 176 6.35 -6.50 1.47
C GLY A 176 7.60 -5.81 2.07
N GLY A 177 7.48 -5.08 3.18
CA GLY A 177 8.58 -4.35 3.82
C GLY A 177 9.86 -5.17 4.08
N LYS A 178 9.76 -6.46 4.43
CA LYS A 178 10.93 -7.37 4.49
C LYS A 178 11.73 -7.36 3.18
N GLN A 179 11.02 -7.58 2.07
CA GLN A 179 11.64 -7.69 0.77
C GLN A 179 12.22 -6.35 0.32
N ALA A 180 11.55 -5.25 0.64
CA ALA A 180 12.06 -3.91 0.37
C ALA A 180 13.38 -3.66 1.13
N LEU A 181 13.44 -3.95 2.44
CA LEU A 181 14.67 -3.79 3.23
C LEU A 181 15.84 -4.66 2.72
N GLU A 182 15.59 -5.94 2.43
CA GLU A 182 16.61 -6.84 1.87
C GLU A 182 17.12 -6.33 0.52
N THR A 183 16.24 -5.73 -0.29
CA THR A 183 16.61 -5.15 -1.58
C THR A 183 17.39 -3.84 -1.42
N VAL A 184 17.07 -3.02 -0.41
CA VAL A 184 17.85 -1.82 -0.08
C VAL A 184 19.26 -2.22 0.34
N GLU A 185 19.42 -3.19 1.25
CA GLU A 185 20.74 -3.72 1.64
C GLU A 185 21.54 -4.18 0.41
N GLN A 186 20.89 -4.92 -0.50
CA GLN A 186 21.55 -5.47 -1.67
C GLN A 186 21.90 -4.42 -2.74
N LEU A 187 20.98 -3.49 -3.03
CA LEU A 187 21.07 -2.62 -4.20
C LEU A 187 21.58 -1.21 -3.90
N LEU A 188 21.48 -0.73 -2.65
CA LEU A 188 21.96 0.61 -2.30
C LEU A 188 23.43 0.83 -2.71
N PRO A 189 24.39 -0.07 -2.43
CA PRO A 189 25.78 0.15 -2.84
C PRO A 189 25.95 0.26 -4.35
N VAL A 190 25.23 -0.56 -5.11
CA VAL A 190 25.29 -0.60 -6.59
C VAL A 190 24.67 0.66 -7.18
N LEU A 191 23.47 1.03 -6.74
CA LEU A 191 22.77 2.22 -7.20
C LEU A 191 23.54 3.51 -6.89
N CYS A 192 24.16 3.59 -5.71
CA CYS A 192 24.97 4.75 -5.36
C CYS A 192 26.26 4.82 -6.18
N LYS A 193 27.00 3.71 -6.28
CA LYS A 193 28.31 3.69 -6.93
C LYS A 193 28.21 3.81 -8.46
N ASP A 194 27.31 3.06 -9.06
CA ASP A 194 27.27 2.92 -10.52
C ASP A 194 26.31 3.91 -11.17
N HIS A 195 25.33 4.43 -10.43
CA HIS A 195 24.29 5.33 -10.97
C HIS A 195 24.25 6.69 -10.27
N GLY A 196 25.14 6.93 -9.30
CA GLY A 196 25.27 8.22 -8.61
C GLY A 196 24.08 8.58 -7.71
N LEU A 197 23.21 7.63 -7.40
CA LEU A 197 22.08 7.88 -6.50
C LEU A 197 22.55 8.11 -5.07
N THR A 198 21.79 8.86 -4.30
CA THR A 198 22.03 9.03 -2.86
C THR A 198 21.27 7.98 -2.05
N PRO A 199 21.71 7.65 -0.81
CA PRO A 199 20.94 6.81 0.10
C PRO A 199 19.50 7.30 0.28
N ASP A 200 19.29 8.62 0.37
CA ASP A 200 17.95 9.21 0.51
C ASP A 200 17.05 8.96 -0.70
N GLN A 201 17.61 9.00 -1.92
CA GLN A 201 16.87 8.65 -3.14
C GLN A 201 16.51 7.16 -3.17
N VAL A 202 17.42 6.29 -2.74
CA VAL A 202 17.14 4.84 -2.61
C VAL A 202 16.02 4.59 -1.60
N VAL A 203 16.04 5.30 -0.46
CA VAL A 203 14.95 5.24 0.53
C VAL A 203 13.63 5.73 -0.06
N ALA A 204 13.63 6.84 -0.80
CA ALA A 204 12.43 7.39 -1.42
C ALA A 204 11.78 6.38 -2.39
N ILE A 205 12.57 5.67 -3.19
CA ILE A 205 12.07 4.62 -4.09
C ILE A 205 11.50 3.43 -3.30
N ALA A 206 12.15 3.05 -2.20
CA ALA A 206 11.81 1.86 -1.43
C ALA A 206 10.61 2.04 -0.48
N ASN A 207 10.29 3.28 -0.10
CA ASN A 207 9.28 3.64 0.90
C ASN A 207 7.83 3.65 0.35
N HIS A 208 7.48 2.61 -0.41
CA HIS A 208 6.15 2.45 -1.00
C HIS A 208 5.79 0.97 -1.11
N ASP A 209 4.50 0.69 -1.30
CA ASP A 209 4.06 -0.65 -1.70
C ASP A 209 4.75 -1.05 -3.01
N GLY A 210 5.45 -2.18 -2.99
CA GLY A 210 6.28 -2.61 -4.12
C GLY A 210 7.64 -1.91 -4.22
N GLY A 211 8.20 -1.42 -3.10
CA GLY A 211 9.55 -0.85 -3.07
C GLY A 211 10.65 -1.76 -3.65
N LYS A 212 10.60 -3.08 -3.38
CA LYS A 212 11.50 -4.06 -4.00
C LYS A 212 11.46 -4.02 -5.54
N PRO A 213 10.31 -4.31 -6.19
CA PRO A 213 10.25 -4.27 -7.64
C PRO A 213 10.53 -2.87 -8.22
N ALA A 214 10.29 -1.78 -7.48
CA ALA A 214 10.66 -0.43 -7.90
C ALA A 214 12.20 -0.27 -7.96
N LEU A 215 12.93 -0.65 -6.91
CA LEU A 215 14.40 -0.62 -6.88
C LEU A 215 15.04 -1.48 -7.98
N GLU A 216 14.58 -2.72 -8.14
CA GLU A 216 15.05 -3.62 -9.21
C GLU A 216 14.81 -3.01 -10.60
N THR A 217 13.70 -2.29 -10.77
CA THR A 217 13.38 -1.63 -12.03
C THR A 217 14.22 -0.38 -12.25
N VAL A 218 14.51 0.41 -11.22
CA VAL A 218 15.46 1.53 -11.31
C VAL A 218 16.83 1.02 -11.74
N GLN A 219 17.36 -0.01 -11.08
CA GLN A 219 18.64 -0.61 -11.46
C GLN A 219 18.66 -1.05 -12.93
N ARG A 220 17.58 -1.67 -13.41
CA ARG A 220 17.48 -2.17 -14.78
C ARG A 220 17.29 -1.07 -15.83
N LEU A 221 16.44 -0.09 -15.55
CA LEU A 221 15.96 0.88 -16.54
C LEU A 221 16.66 2.24 -16.48
N LEU A 222 17.28 2.62 -15.36
CA LEU A 222 17.96 3.92 -15.25
C LEU A 222 18.96 4.14 -16.40
N PRO A 223 19.87 3.21 -16.74
CA PRO A 223 20.81 3.41 -17.84
C PRO A 223 20.09 3.61 -19.19
N VAL A 224 19.06 2.82 -19.46
CA VAL A 224 18.29 2.86 -20.72
C VAL A 224 17.53 4.19 -20.84
N LEU A 225 16.81 4.59 -19.79
CA LEU A 225 16.05 5.83 -19.75
C LEU A 225 16.94 7.06 -19.89
N CYS A 226 18.13 7.04 -19.28
CA CYS A 226 19.07 8.15 -19.40
C CYS A 226 19.75 8.21 -20.78
N GLN A 227 20.20 7.07 -21.32
CA GLN A 227 20.97 7.03 -22.56
C GLN A 227 20.08 7.17 -23.80
N GLU A 228 18.92 6.52 -23.83
CA GLU A 228 18.06 6.48 -25.01
C GLU A 228 17.00 7.58 -25.00
N LEU A 229 16.48 7.94 -23.82
CA LEU A 229 15.37 8.90 -23.68
C LEU A 229 15.80 10.24 -23.09
N GLY A 230 17.10 10.40 -22.80
CA GLY A 230 17.67 11.66 -22.31
C GLY A 230 17.19 12.08 -20.91
N LEU A 231 16.62 11.17 -20.13
CA LEU A 231 16.19 11.47 -18.77
C LEU A 231 17.39 11.62 -17.83
N THR A 232 17.21 12.39 -16.76
CA THR A 232 18.20 12.47 -15.68
C THR A 232 17.94 11.39 -14.61
N PRO A 233 18.96 10.98 -13.84
CA PRO A 233 18.77 10.10 -12.69
C PRO A 233 17.70 10.62 -11.72
N ASP A 234 17.67 11.94 -11.47
CA ASP A 234 16.67 12.56 -10.58
C ASP A 234 15.23 12.41 -11.11
N GLN A 235 15.03 12.52 -12.43
CA GLN A 235 13.72 12.26 -13.05
C GLN A 235 13.32 10.79 -12.91
N VAL A 236 14.26 9.86 -13.08
CA VAL A 236 14.00 8.42 -12.87
C VAL A 236 13.61 8.15 -11.41
N VAL A 237 14.30 8.77 -10.45
CA VAL A 237 13.96 8.68 -9.03
C VAL A 237 12.56 9.24 -8.76
N ALA A 238 12.23 10.41 -9.32
CA ALA A 238 10.90 11.02 -9.13
C ALA A 238 9.76 10.13 -9.64
N ILE A 239 9.93 9.50 -10.81
CA ILE A 239 8.96 8.54 -11.35
C ILE A 239 8.81 7.31 -10.44
N ALA A 240 9.93 6.83 -9.90
CA ALA A 240 9.98 5.60 -9.12
C ALA A 240 9.53 5.76 -7.65
N SER A 241 9.61 6.97 -7.10
CA SER A 241 9.30 7.29 -5.69
C SER A 241 7.80 7.49 -5.45
N ASN A 242 7.01 6.52 -5.93
CA ASN A 242 5.56 6.51 -5.83
C ASN A 242 5.05 5.07 -5.75
N ASN A 243 3.82 4.90 -5.27
CA ASN A 243 3.13 3.60 -5.33
C ASN A 243 3.07 3.10 -6.78
N GLY A 244 3.60 1.91 -7.03
CA GLY A 244 3.69 1.35 -8.38
C GLY A 244 4.81 1.94 -9.24
N GLY A 245 5.88 2.50 -8.65
CA GLY A 245 7.03 3.06 -9.37
C GLY A 245 7.62 2.17 -10.47
N LYS A 246 7.68 0.85 -10.27
CA LYS A 246 8.03 -0.12 -11.34
C LYS A 246 7.17 0.08 -12.59
N GLN A 247 5.85 0.10 -12.40
CA GLN A 247 4.90 0.21 -13.49
C GLN A 247 4.96 1.58 -14.16
N ALA A 248 5.21 2.64 -13.39
CA ALA A 248 5.41 3.98 -13.93
C ALA A 248 6.65 4.02 -14.84
N LEU A 249 7.80 3.52 -14.39
CA LEU A 249 9.04 3.45 -15.18
C LEU A 249 8.87 2.64 -16.48
N GLU A 250 8.29 1.45 -16.40
CA GLU A 250 8.02 0.61 -17.58
C GLU A 250 7.08 1.31 -18.57
N THR A 251 6.16 2.13 -18.06
CA THR A 251 5.23 2.90 -18.90
C THR A 251 5.91 4.11 -19.53
N VAL A 252 6.79 4.81 -18.80
CA VAL A 252 7.60 5.90 -19.36
C VAL A 252 8.48 5.37 -20.49
N GLN A 253 9.17 4.24 -20.27
CA GLN A 253 9.99 3.60 -21.32
C GLN A 253 9.17 3.33 -22.59
N ARG A 254 7.94 2.85 -22.43
CA ARG A 254 7.06 2.49 -23.56
C ARG A 254 6.42 3.70 -24.24
N LEU A 255 5.99 4.70 -23.46
CA LEU A 255 5.10 5.76 -23.95
C LEU A 255 5.80 7.10 -24.18
N LEU A 256 6.97 7.35 -23.60
CA LEU A 256 7.68 8.61 -23.82
C LEU A 256 7.94 8.85 -25.32
N PRO A 257 8.52 7.90 -26.11
CA PRO A 257 8.72 8.13 -27.53
C PRO A 257 7.40 8.40 -28.28
N VAL A 258 6.36 7.63 -27.98
CA VAL A 258 5.04 7.74 -28.62
C VAL A 258 4.40 9.10 -28.36
N LEU A 259 4.39 9.55 -27.10
CA LEU A 259 3.80 10.82 -26.70
C LEU A 259 4.58 12.01 -27.28
N CYS A 260 5.90 11.91 -27.36
CA CYS A 260 6.73 12.93 -27.98
C CYS A 260 6.50 13.02 -29.49
N GLU A 261 6.58 11.89 -30.20
CA GLU A 261 6.47 11.84 -31.66
C GLU A 261 5.05 12.16 -32.17
N GLN A 262 4.03 11.63 -31.51
CA GLN A 262 2.64 11.72 -32.02
C GLN A 262 1.86 12.91 -31.45
N HIS A 263 2.25 13.42 -30.28
CA HIS A 263 1.48 14.44 -29.58
C HIS A 263 2.32 15.69 -29.23
N GLY A 264 3.60 15.72 -29.61
CA GLY A 264 4.47 16.87 -29.40
C GLY A 264 4.78 17.16 -27.94
N LEU A 265 4.59 16.17 -27.05
CA LEU A 265 4.95 16.31 -25.64
C LEU A 265 6.47 16.33 -25.50
N THR A 266 6.95 17.04 -24.48
CA THR A 266 8.36 17.02 -24.10
C THR A 266 8.64 15.89 -23.10
N PRO A 267 9.89 15.38 -23.02
CA PRO A 267 10.27 14.42 -21.98
C PRO A 267 9.91 14.90 -20.57
N ASP A 268 10.12 16.19 -20.26
CA ASP A 268 9.80 16.77 -18.96
C ASP A 268 8.30 16.72 -18.63
N GLN A 269 7.44 16.94 -19.63
CA GLN A 269 5.99 16.79 -19.46
C GLN A 269 5.59 15.34 -19.18
N VAL A 270 6.21 14.38 -19.88
CA VAL A 270 5.98 12.95 -19.63
C VAL A 270 6.43 12.58 -18.21
N VAL A 271 7.59 13.07 -17.76
CA VAL A 271 8.08 12.87 -16.40
C VAL A 271 7.12 13.47 -15.37
N ALA A 272 6.61 14.69 -15.60
CA ALA A 272 5.68 15.35 -14.68
C ALA A 272 4.37 14.55 -14.51
N ILE A 273 3.81 14.03 -15.61
CA ILE A 273 2.63 13.16 -15.58
C ILE A 273 2.94 11.86 -14.83
N ALA A 274 4.07 11.24 -15.14
CA ALA A 274 4.46 9.96 -14.54
C ALA A 274 4.74 10.07 -13.03
N SER A 275 5.33 11.17 -12.58
CA SER A 275 5.76 11.37 -11.20
C SER A 275 4.63 11.69 -10.23
N ASN A 276 3.45 12.08 -10.73
CA ASN A 276 2.29 12.42 -9.89
C ASN A 276 1.04 11.57 -10.22
N GLY A 277 0.78 11.34 -11.50
CA GLY A 277 -0.35 10.56 -11.99
C GLY A 277 -0.02 9.09 -12.30
N GLY A 278 1.26 8.73 -12.33
CA GLY A 278 1.75 7.37 -12.53
C GLY A 278 1.45 6.79 -13.92
N LYS A 279 1.58 5.46 -14.02
CA LYS A 279 1.24 4.68 -15.23
C LYS A 279 -0.14 5.03 -15.79
N GLN A 280 -1.13 5.12 -14.89
CA GLN A 280 -2.53 5.27 -15.28
C GLN A 280 -2.80 6.64 -15.92
N ALA A 281 -2.18 7.71 -15.42
CA ALA A 281 -2.29 9.01 -16.06
C ALA A 281 -1.62 9.03 -17.44
N LEU A 282 -0.43 8.45 -17.61
CA LEU A 282 0.23 8.36 -18.91
C LEU A 282 -0.61 7.61 -19.96
N GLU A 283 -1.15 6.44 -19.60
CA GLU A 283 -2.03 5.66 -20.49
C GLU A 283 -3.31 6.44 -20.83
N THR A 284 -3.81 7.24 -19.89
CA THR A 284 -4.99 8.08 -20.10
C THR A 284 -4.70 9.28 -20.99
N VAL A 285 -3.54 9.93 -20.84
CA VAL A 285 -3.07 10.99 -21.74
C VAL A 285 -2.95 10.45 -23.15
N GLN A 286 -2.28 9.32 -23.34
CA GLN A 286 -2.15 8.70 -24.67
C GLN A 286 -3.53 8.44 -25.32
N ARG A 287 -4.49 7.95 -24.52
CA ARG A 287 -5.84 7.63 -25.01
C ARG A 287 -6.70 8.87 -25.29
N LEU A 288 -6.65 9.86 -24.41
CA LEU A 288 -7.60 10.97 -24.39
C LEU A 288 -7.08 12.25 -25.03
N LEU A 289 -5.77 12.45 -25.12
CA LEU A 289 -5.21 13.68 -25.70
C LEU A 289 -5.77 13.97 -27.11
N PRO A 290 -5.86 13.00 -28.05
CA PRO A 290 -6.44 13.26 -29.37
C PRO A 290 -7.89 13.73 -29.28
N VAL A 291 -8.71 13.09 -28.45
CA VAL A 291 -10.14 13.40 -28.29
C VAL A 291 -10.32 14.78 -27.65
N LEU A 292 -9.59 15.06 -26.57
CA LEU A 292 -9.66 16.34 -25.86
C LEU A 292 -9.22 17.51 -26.74
N CYS A 293 -8.22 17.30 -27.61
CA CYS A 293 -7.76 18.35 -28.51
C CYS A 293 -8.70 18.55 -29.71
N GLN A 294 -9.17 17.47 -30.33
CA GLN A 294 -9.98 17.54 -31.55
C GLN A 294 -11.43 17.91 -31.29
N GLU A 295 -12.03 17.37 -30.23
CA GLU A 295 -13.46 17.54 -29.96
C GLU A 295 -13.74 18.66 -28.98
N LEU A 296 -12.85 18.88 -28.00
CA LEU A 296 -13.07 19.82 -26.91
C LEU A 296 -12.18 21.07 -26.98
N GLY A 297 -11.29 21.15 -27.97
CA GLY A 297 -10.44 22.31 -28.22
C GLY A 297 -9.33 22.53 -27.20
N LEU A 298 -9.00 21.52 -26.39
CA LEU A 298 -7.87 21.63 -25.44
C LEU A 298 -6.54 21.61 -26.19
N THR A 299 -5.53 22.20 -25.58
CA THR A 299 -4.13 22.09 -26.01
C THR A 299 -3.44 20.92 -25.30
N PRO A 300 -2.38 20.33 -25.90
CA PRO A 300 -1.55 19.34 -25.22
C PRO A 300 -1.03 19.82 -23.86
N ALA A 301 -0.66 21.10 -23.75
CA ALA A 301 -0.19 21.69 -22.49
C ALA A 301 -1.26 21.69 -21.39
N GLN A 302 -2.53 21.97 -21.73
CA GLN A 302 -3.64 21.90 -20.79
C GLN A 302 -3.91 20.45 -20.35
N VAL A 303 -3.84 19.48 -21.28
CA VAL A 303 -3.98 18.05 -20.95
C VAL A 303 -2.86 17.62 -20.00
N VAL A 304 -1.62 18.04 -20.24
CA VAL A 304 -0.49 17.79 -19.34
C VAL A 304 -0.72 18.41 -17.96
N ALA A 305 -1.20 19.65 -17.89
CA ALA A 305 -1.46 20.34 -16.62
C ALA A 305 -2.48 19.59 -15.75
N ILE A 306 -3.55 19.08 -16.37
CA ILE A 306 -4.56 18.26 -15.66
C ILE A 306 -3.93 16.93 -15.20
N ALA A 307 -3.17 16.28 -16.09
CA ALA A 307 -2.63 14.93 -15.87
C ALA A 307 -1.47 14.87 -14.88
N SER A 308 -0.79 16.00 -14.62
CA SER A 308 0.42 16.07 -13.78
C SER A 308 0.13 16.22 -12.28
N ASN A 309 -1.09 15.90 -11.84
CA ASN A 309 -1.52 15.95 -10.45
C ASN A 309 -1.88 14.55 -9.92
N ILE A 310 -1.99 14.41 -8.60
CA ILE A 310 -2.50 13.19 -7.99
C ILE A 310 -3.93 12.97 -8.49
N GLY A 311 -4.21 11.78 -9.04
CA GLY A 311 -5.52 11.49 -9.62
C GLY A 311 -5.72 12.04 -11.04
N GLY A 312 -4.67 12.48 -11.74
CA GLY A 312 -4.73 13.04 -13.10
C GLY A 312 -5.51 12.19 -14.13
N LYS A 313 -5.51 10.84 -14.00
CA LYS A 313 -6.39 9.97 -14.79
C LYS A 313 -7.88 10.33 -14.60
N GLN A 314 -8.33 10.39 -13.35
CA GLN A 314 -9.73 10.68 -13.02
C GLN A 314 -10.10 12.10 -13.41
N ALA A 315 -9.17 13.05 -13.24
CA ALA A 315 -9.36 14.43 -13.67
C ALA A 315 -9.58 14.50 -15.20
N LEU A 316 -8.73 13.86 -16.01
CA LEU A 316 -8.89 13.80 -17.47
C LEU A 316 -10.21 13.13 -17.90
N GLU A 317 -10.55 11.98 -17.31
CA GLU A 317 -11.80 11.26 -17.60
C GLU A 317 -13.03 12.10 -17.22
N THR A 318 -12.93 12.88 -16.14
CA THR A 318 -13.99 13.79 -15.70
C THR A 318 -14.11 15.00 -16.61
N VAL A 319 -13.00 15.62 -17.02
CA VAL A 319 -13.00 16.73 -17.97
C VAL A 319 -13.60 16.28 -19.31
N GLN A 320 -13.19 15.13 -19.83
CA GLN A 320 -13.78 14.58 -21.06
C GLN A 320 -15.31 14.45 -20.95
N ARG A 321 -15.81 13.97 -19.81
CA ARG A 321 -17.24 13.71 -19.59
C ARG A 321 -18.06 14.97 -19.34
N LEU A 322 -17.51 15.94 -18.59
CA LEU A 322 -18.27 17.07 -18.05
C LEU A 322 -18.07 18.37 -18.81
N LEU A 323 -16.97 18.55 -19.55
CA LEU A 323 -16.69 19.81 -20.22
C LEU A 323 -17.83 20.26 -21.15
N PRO A 324 -18.44 19.40 -22.01
CA PRO A 324 -19.57 19.84 -22.83
C PRO A 324 -20.74 20.38 -22.01
N VAL A 325 -21.10 19.67 -20.93
CA VAL A 325 -22.21 20.06 -20.03
C VAL A 325 -21.90 21.36 -19.30
N LEU A 326 -20.67 21.53 -18.82
CA LEU A 326 -20.23 22.74 -18.13
C LEU A 326 -20.23 23.97 -19.04
N CYS A 327 -19.83 23.80 -20.30
CA CYS A 327 -19.87 24.87 -21.28
C CYS A 327 -21.32 25.23 -21.68
N GLU A 328 -22.12 24.22 -22.03
CA GLU A 328 -23.48 24.43 -22.56
C GLU A 328 -24.48 24.89 -21.49
N GLN A 329 -24.43 24.33 -20.28
CA GLN A 329 -25.44 24.57 -19.24
C GLN A 329 -25.01 25.59 -18.19
N HIS A 330 -23.70 25.74 -17.99
CA HIS A 330 -23.16 26.60 -16.94
C HIS A 330 -22.32 27.76 -17.48
N GLY A 331 -22.16 27.88 -18.81
CA GLY A 331 -21.47 29.00 -19.45
C GLY A 331 -19.97 29.08 -19.13
N LEU A 332 -19.37 27.97 -18.66
CA LEU A 332 -17.93 27.93 -18.43
C LEU A 332 -17.18 27.87 -19.76
N THR A 333 -15.97 28.42 -19.76
CA THR A 333 -15.00 28.27 -20.86
C THR A 333 -14.14 27.02 -20.63
N PRO A 334 -13.61 26.39 -21.71
CA PRO A 334 -12.64 25.30 -21.57
C PRO A 334 -11.46 25.66 -20.67
N GLU A 335 -10.97 26.90 -20.75
CA GLU A 335 -9.88 27.42 -19.92
C GLU A 335 -10.23 27.42 -18.43
N GLN A 336 -11.45 27.81 -18.08
CA GLN A 336 -11.92 27.78 -16.69
C GLN A 336 -12.04 26.34 -16.18
N VAL A 337 -12.55 25.42 -17.00
CA VAL A 337 -12.63 24.00 -16.64
C VAL A 337 -11.24 23.41 -16.43
N VAL A 338 -10.28 23.72 -17.31
CA VAL A 338 -8.88 23.30 -17.16
C VAL A 338 -8.28 23.87 -15.88
N ALA A 339 -8.48 25.15 -15.59
CA ALA A 339 -7.94 25.78 -14.38
C ALA A 339 -8.45 25.09 -13.11
N ILE A 340 -9.72 24.69 -13.08
CA ILE A 340 -10.29 23.92 -11.96
C ILE A 340 -9.68 22.52 -11.90
N ALA A 341 -9.56 21.83 -13.04
CA ALA A 341 -9.11 20.45 -13.11
C ALA A 341 -7.58 20.27 -13.00
N SER A 342 -6.80 21.36 -13.01
CA SER A 342 -5.33 21.33 -12.96
C SER A 342 -4.77 21.50 -11.55
N HIS A 343 -5.58 21.26 -10.52
CA HIS A 343 -5.20 21.31 -9.11
C HIS A 343 -5.57 20.00 -8.40
N ASP A 344 -4.91 19.72 -7.26
CA ASP A 344 -5.23 18.55 -6.44
C ASP A 344 -6.64 18.70 -5.83
N GLY A 345 -7.63 17.98 -6.36
CA GLY A 345 -9.01 17.93 -5.84
C GLY A 345 -10.09 18.01 -6.93
#